data_AF-A0AAV9IPB0-F1
#
_entry.id   AF-A0AAV9IPB0-F1
#
_cell.length_a   1.000
_cell.length_b   1.000
_cell.length_c   1.000
_cell.angle_alpha   90.00
_cell.angle_beta   90.00
_cell.angle_gamma   90.00
#
_symmetry.space_group_name_H-M   'P 1'
#
loop_
_entity.id
_entity.type
_entity.pdbx_description
1 polymer ?
#
loop_
_entity_poly.entity_id
_entity_poly.type
_entity_poly.pdbx_seq_one_letter_code
_entity_poly.pdbx_strand_id
1 'polypeptide(L)'
;METDDDNNNNHRALETNTDESAMTSEDTVREARPSSVGANSRSTTPEADGSDEWGYDFGEDFDGLRSLSLGDLFLLGHLSRLEDRIRRTRKRISAQRRALVERARTPEIVRLRDKLSFVLGLLNVLVTEHVLLRHPSQLWNWYLGQMIPLLLLRYYLYRKSFQHYFMYDYCYFVQALLVAFYFGWPRNHLWRQAMFVALFASANGPVLWAVVAWRNALVFHSLDKMTSVFIHVFPPLVTYMARWHPEVVIDLGRRRVGICDSAAECFALGRRRLTLAVPLVIFLVWQSLYLLKILVVSRKKLDRNPEMITSLRYMTRRGGSGLYRMLNIFGTRYQNLALAFWQLLFTVFTCLPTVLMWRCRRLHEVVLALVGLTLVWNGSSYYFEVFASRYTRHLLQYARDRMDAMNDRRDGQPASSSSEGANAEAKAE
;
A
#
# COMPACT_ATOMS: atom_id res chain seq x y z
N MET A 1 -34.44 28.02 52.08
CA MET A 1 -33.54 29.00 51.45
C MET A 1 -32.68 28.22 50.48
N GLU A 2 -33.18 27.78 49.31
CA GLU A 2 -33.82 28.62 48.24
C GLU A 2 -32.95 29.87 48.00
N THR A 3 -32.34 30.07 46.84
CA THR A 3 -32.93 29.97 45.49
C THR A 3 -31.92 29.59 44.39
N ASP A 4 -32.48 28.99 43.35
CA ASP A 4 -31.93 28.65 42.03
C ASP A 4 -31.71 29.85 41.08
N ASP A 5 -31.02 29.53 39.97
CA ASP A 5 -31.28 29.92 38.57
C ASP A 5 -30.22 30.71 37.76
N ASP A 6 -29.64 29.97 36.82
CA ASP A 6 -29.36 30.26 35.39
C ASP A 6 -28.52 31.47 34.96
N ASN A 7 -27.41 31.22 34.23
CA ASN A 7 -27.45 31.17 32.75
C ASN A 7 -26.09 30.80 32.09
N ASN A 8 -26.10 29.66 31.40
CA ASN A 8 -25.48 29.31 30.10
C ASN A 8 -24.54 30.32 29.39
N ASN A 9 -23.24 29.98 29.24
CA ASN A 9 -22.47 30.00 27.97
C ASN A 9 -20.95 29.89 28.20
N ASN A 10 -20.34 28.75 27.85
CA ASN A 10 -19.08 28.65 27.09
C ASN A 10 -18.49 27.23 27.17
N HIS A 11 -19.00 26.33 26.34
CA HIS A 11 -18.24 25.16 25.90
C HIS A 11 -17.84 25.39 24.43
N ARG A 12 -16.65 25.96 24.20
CA ARG A 12 -15.98 25.87 22.91
C ARG A 12 -14.47 26.03 23.07
N ALA A 13 -13.75 25.22 22.31
CA ALA A 13 -12.30 25.23 22.05
C ALA A 13 -11.42 24.40 23.00
N LEU A 14 -11.41 23.08 22.74
CA LEU A 14 -10.19 22.26 22.79
C LEU A 14 -10.32 21.14 21.75
N GLU A 15 -10.41 21.54 20.48
CA GLU A 15 -10.17 20.63 19.35
C GLU A 15 -8.64 20.48 19.20
N THR A 16 -8.10 19.45 19.84
CA THR A 16 -6.75 18.97 19.53
C THR A 16 -6.79 18.31 18.15
N ASN A 17 -6.18 18.97 17.17
CA ASN A 17 -5.81 18.41 15.86
C ASN A 17 -4.97 17.14 16.06
N THR A 18 -5.61 15.97 16.07
CA THR A 18 -4.93 14.68 15.92
C THR A 18 -4.87 14.33 14.43
N ASP A 19 -3.68 14.49 13.85
CA ASP A 19 -3.33 14.10 12.49
C ASP A 19 -3.50 12.57 12.29
N GLU A 20 -4.69 12.12 11.87
CA GLU A 20 -4.96 10.73 11.48
C GLU A 20 -4.31 10.42 10.12
N SER A 21 -3.01 10.08 10.12
CA SER A 21 -2.28 9.57 8.95
C SER A 21 -1.93 8.08 9.09
N ALA A 22 -2.92 7.18 9.04
CA ALA A 22 -2.70 5.75 8.71
C ALA A 22 -4.00 5.01 8.40
N MET A 23 -4.50 5.12 7.16
CA MET A 23 -5.54 4.22 6.66
C MET A 23 -4.85 3.16 5.77
N THR A 24 -4.69 1.97 6.32
CA THR A 24 -4.23 0.75 5.64
C THR A 24 -5.32 0.24 4.69
N SER A 25 -4.90 -0.34 3.57
CA SER A 25 -5.74 -0.81 2.46
C SER A 25 -6.51 -2.11 2.72
N GLU A 26 -6.58 -2.58 3.97
CA GLU A 26 -7.17 -3.89 4.28
C GLU A 26 -8.68 -3.86 4.59
N ASP A 27 -9.28 -2.69 4.89
CA ASP A 27 -10.68 -2.62 5.38
C ASP A 27 -11.65 -1.76 4.55
N THR A 28 -11.27 -1.24 3.37
CA THR A 28 -12.20 -0.42 2.54
C THR A 28 -13.30 -1.20 1.82
N VAL A 29 -13.70 -2.37 2.34
CA VAL A 29 -14.90 -3.08 1.89
C VAL A 29 -15.83 -3.27 3.08
N ARG A 30 -16.40 -2.18 3.61
CA ARG A 30 -17.58 -2.23 4.47
C ARG A 30 -18.47 -1.00 4.24
N GLU A 31 -19.63 -1.31 3.65
CA GLU A 31 -20.95 -0.67 3.76
C GLU A 31 -21.10 0.82 3.39
N ALA A 32 -21.58 1.06 2.17
CA ALA A 32 -22.57 2.11 1.94
C ALA A 32 -23.96 1.45 1.98
N ARG A 33 -24.71 1.64 3.08
CA ARG A 33 -26.18 1.50 3.08
C ARG A 33 -26.76 2.90 2.82
N PRO A 34 -27.70 3.07 1.89
CA PRO A 34 -28.44 4.32 1.77
C PRO A 34 -29.56 4.37 2.83
N SER A 35 -29.64 5.50 3.52
CA SER A 35 -30.68 5.88 4.47
C SER A 35 -32.04 6.08 3.78
N SER A 36 -33.08 5.57 4.43
CA SER A 36 -34.49 5.62 4.05
C SER A 36 -35.15 6.99 4.28
N VAL A 37 -35.79 7.56 3.25
CA VAL A 37 -36.95 8.47 3.36
C VAL A 37 -37.86 8.23 2.15
N GLY A 38 -39.09 7.73 2.40
CA GLY A 38 -40.20 7.66 1.43
C GLY A 38 -40.87 9.03 1.25
N ALA A 39 -41.80 9.28 0.34
CA ALA A 39 -42.48 8.44 -0.63
C ALA A 39 -43.06 9.34 -1.75
N ASN A 40 -43.42 8.66 -2.86
CA ASN A 40 -44.58 8.90 -3.72
C ASN A 40 -44.34 9.55 -5.11
N SER A 41 -44.24 8.72 -6.14
CA SER A 41 -45.07 8.80 -7.37
C SER A 41 -44.66 7.78 -8.43
N ARG A 42 -45.63 6.96 -8.86
CA ARG A 42 -45.85 6.34 -10.18
C ARG A 42 -44.78 5.42 -10.80
N SER A 43 -45.23 4.18 -10.97
CA SER A 43 -44.73 3.08 -11.77
C SER A 43 -44.34 3.45 -13.21
N THR A 44 -43.09 3.17 -13.57
CA THR A 44 -42.66 2.66 -14.88
C THR A 44 -41.20 2.19 -14.73
N THR A 45 -40.96 0.91 -14.98
CA THR A 45 -39.63 0.29 -14.99
C THR A 45 -38.84 0.67 -16.24
N PRO A 46 -37.57 1.11 -16.12
CA PRO A 46 -36.60 1.00 -17.20
C PRO A 46 -35.51 0.00 -16.83
N GLU A 47 -35.38 -1.03 -17.67
CA GLU A 47 -34.34 -2.05 -17.64
C GLU A 47 -32.94 -1.45 -17.88
N ALA A 48 -31.95 -2.11 -17.30
CA ALA A 48 -30.54 -1.76 -17.33
C ALA A 48 -29.90 -2.09 -18.68
N ASP A 49 -29.13 -1.13 -19.20
CA ASP A 49 -28.22 -1.27 -20.35
C ASP A 49 -26.75 -1.37 -19.86
N GLY A 50 -25.96 -2.22 -20.52
CA GLY A 50 -24.52 -2.00 -20.63
C GLY A 50 -23.58 -3.07 -20.04
N SER A 51 -23.66 -4.33 -20.51
CA SER A 51 -22.48 -5.21 -20.52
C SER A 51 -22.39 -6.02 -21.81
N ASP A 52 -21.24 -5.86 -22.48
CA ASP A 52 -20.62 -6.74 -23.47
C ASP A 52 -21.13 -6.67 -24.92
N GLU A 53 -20.58 -5.68 -25.64
CA GLU A 53 -20.29 -5.77 -27.08
C GLU A 53 -19.46 -7.04 -27.39
N TRP A 54 -20.17 -8.12 -27.69
CA TRP A 54 -19.87 -9.04 -28.80
C TRP A 54 -21.20 -9.42 -29.43
N GLY A 55 -21.90 -8.43 -29.97
CA GLY A 55 -23.02 -8.65 -30.88
C GLY A 55 -22.47 -9.20 -32.19
N TYR A 56 -22.37 -10.52 -32.29
CA TYR A 56 -22.51 -11.16 -33.58
C TYR A 56 -24.01 -11.16 -33.89
N ASP A 57 -24.37 -10.34 -34.87
CA ASP A 57 -25.69 -10.32 -35.47
C ASP A 57 -25.98 -11.71 -36.04
N PHE A 58 -27.03 -12.37 -35.53
CA PHE A 58 -27.56 -13.62 -36.06
C PHE A 58 -28.94 -13.35 -36.66
N GLY A 59 -29.08 -12.22 -37.36
CA GLY A 59 -30.10 -12.01 -38.37
C GLY A 59 -29.48 -12.23 -39.74
N GLU A 60 -30.03 -13.18 -40.50
CA GLU A 60 -29.66 -13.53 -41.89
C GLU A 60 -28.45 -14.47 -42.09
N ASP A 61 -28.63 -15.77 -41.80
CA ASP A 61 -27.95 -16.83 -42.59
C ASP A 61 -28.64 -18.20 -42.40
N PHE A 62 -29.92 -18.30 -42.79
CA PHE A 62 -30.66 -19.57 -42.74
C PHE A 62 -30.44 -20.47 -43.98
N ASP A 63 -29.66 -20.02 -44.96
CA ASP A 63 -29.37 -20.78 -46.19
C ASP A 63 -28.07 -21.60 -46.12
N GLY A 64 -27.13 -21.28 -45.21
CA GLY A 64 -25.93 -22.09 -44.95
C GLY A 64 -26.18 -23.35 -44.12
N LEU A 65 -27.32 -23.43 -43.42
CA LEU A 65 -27.69 -24.57 -42.57
C LEU A 65 -28.26 -25.76 -43.36
N ARG A 66 -28.64 -25.56 -44.63
CA ARG A 66 -29.22 -26.60 -45.50
C ARG A 66 -28.18 -27.40 -46.30
N SER A 67 -26.90 -27.04 -46.24
CA SER A 67 -25.79 -27.69 -46.96
C SER A 67 -24.79 -28.42 -46.05
N LEU A 68 -25.03 -28.45 -44.73
CA LEU A 68 -24.15 -29.10 -43.76
C LEU A 68 -24.27 -30.63 -43.86
N SER A 69 -23.14 -31.32 -43.95
CA SER A 69 -23.12 -32.78 -43.92
C SER A 69 -23.46 -33.29 -42.50
N LEU A 70 -23.93 -34.53 -42.41
CA LEU A 70 -24.15 -35.20 -41.12
C LEU A 70 -22.90 -35.19 -40.21
N GLY A 71 -21.70 -35.15 -40.80
CA GLY A 71 -20.44 -35.02 -40.07
C GLY A 71 -20.27 -33.66 -39.38
N ASP A 72 -20.70 -32.58 -40.03
CA ASP A 72 -20.59 -31.21 -39.51
C ASP A 72 -21.59 -30.98 -38.36
N LEU A 73 -22.78 -31.57 -38.46
CA LEU A 73 -23.78 -31.55 -37.38
C LEU A 73 -23.26 -32.30 -36.13
N PHE A 74 -22.57 -33.42 -36.33
CA PHE A 74 -21.97 -34.19 -35.23
C PHE A 74 -20.83 -33.42 -34.57
N LEU A 75 -20.01 -32.72 -35.38
CA LEU A 75 -18.89 -31.90 -34.90
C LEU A 75 -19.38 -30.69 -34.09
N LEU A 76 -20.42 -29.99 -34.58
CA LEU A 76 -21.09 -28.90 -33.85
C LEU A 76 -21.67 -29.40 -32.51
N GLY A 77 -22.30 -30.58 -32.49
CA GLY A 77 -22.80 -31.20 -31.26
C GLY A 77 -21.70 -31.65 -30.28
N HIS A 78 -20.48 -31.88 -30.77
CA HIS A 78 -19.32 -32.19 -29.93
C HIS A 78 -18.66 -30.92 -29.38
N LEU A 79 -18.57 -29.87 -30.20
CA LEU A 79 -18.08 -28.55 -29.82
C LEU A 79 -18.96 -27.89 -28.75
N SER A 80 -20.28 -27.93 -28.92
CA SER A 80 -21.21 -27.39 -27.92
C SER A 80 -21.11 -28.11 -26.56
N ARG A 81 -20.93 -29.44 -26.57
CA ARG A 81 -20.67 -30.23 -25.35
C ARG A 81 -19.33 -29.90 -24.70
N LEU A 82 -18.30 -29.61 -25.49
CA LEU A 82 -16.98 -29.18 -25.00
C LEU A 82 -17.06 -27.79 -24.37
N GLU A 83 -17.75 -26.86 -25.02
CA GLU A 83 -17.97 -25.50 -24.52
C GLU A 83 -18.74 -25.51 -23.20
N ASP A 84 -19.77 -26.34 -23.09
CA ASP A 84 -20.50 -26.59 -21.86
C ASP A 84 -19.61 -27.13 -20.73
N ARG A 85 -18.74 -28.10 -21.04
CA ARG A 85 -17.77 -28.64 -20.06
C ARG A 85 -16.79 -27.56 -19.60
N ILE A 86 -16.29 -26.73 -20.51
CA ILE A 86 -15.41 -25.60 -20.20
C ILE A 86 -16.14 -24.59 -19.30
N ARG A 87 -17.39 -24.24 -19.63
CA ARG A 87 -18.22 -23.30 -18.88
C ARG A 87 -18.51 -23.79 -17.47
N ARG A 88 -18.88 -25.07 -17.31
CA ARG A 88 -19.10 -25.70 -15.99
C ARG A 88 -17.81 -25.76 -15.16
N THR A 89 -16.69 -26.11 -15.78
CA THR A 89 -15.38 -26.14 -15.10
C THR A 89 -14.96 -24.74 -14.65
N ARG A 90 -15.10 -23.72 -15.49
CA ARG A 90 -14.87 -22.30 -15.10
C ARG A 90 -15.75 -21.87 -13.93
N LYS A 91 -17.05 -22.22 -13.94
CA LYS A 91 -17.96 -21.93 -12.82
C LYS A 91 -17.53 -22.62 -11.52
N ARG A 92 -17.10 -23.89 -11.60
CA ARG A 92 -16.63 -24.65 -10.43
C ARG A 92 -15.35 -24.05 -9.84
N ILE A 93 -14.38 -23.70 -10.69
CA ILE A 93 -13.14 -23.04 -10.29
C ILE A 93 -13.43 -21.66 -9.66
N SER A 94 -14.34 -20.87 -10.25
CA SER A 94 -14.67 -19.55 -9.71
C SER A 94 -15.42 -19.63 -8.37
N ALA A 95 -16.29 -20.64 -8.18
CA ALA A 95 -16.94 -20.92 -6.91
C ALA A 95 -15.94 -21.36 -5.83
N GLN A 96 -15.03 -22.29 -6.14
CA GLN A 96 -13.97 -22.72 -5.24
C GLN A 96 -13.05 -21.56 -4.84
N ARG A 97 -12.70 -20.70 -5.80
CA ARG A 97 -11.89 -19.50 -5.53
C ARG A 97 -12.61 -18.54 -4.59
N ARG A 98 -13.92 -18.34 -4.73
CA ARG A 98 -14.72 -17.50 -3.83
C ARG A 98 -14.75 -18.08 -2.42
N ALA A 99 -15.02 -19.37 -2.28
CA ALA A 99 -15.02 -20.06 -0.98
C ALA A 99 -13.66 -19.99 -0.28
N LEU A 100 -12.55 -20.14 -1.02
CA LEU A 100 -11.19 -19.97 -0.47
C LEU A 100 -10.92 -18.54 0.00
N VAL A 101 -11.39 -17.53 -0.75
CA VAL A 101 -11.23 -16.12 -0.37
C VAL A 101 -12.04 -15.80 0.88
N GLU A 102 -13.26 -16.31 1.00
CA GLU A 102 -14.09 -16.17 2.19
C GLU A 102 -13.45 -16.85 3.40
N ARG A 103 -12.93 -18.08 3.22
CA ARG A 103 -12.21 -18.78 4.28
C ARG A 103 -10.96 -18.02 4.71
N ALA A 104 -10.19 -17.47 3.77
CA ALA A 104 -9.00 -16.67 4.06
C ALA A 104 -9.31 -15.37 4.83
N ARG A 105 -10.57 -14.91 4.83
CA ARG A 105 -11.05 -13.76 5.60
C ARG A 105 -11.59 -14.13 6.98
N THR A 106 -11.59 -15.41 7.34
CA THR A 106 -11.99 -15.83 8.69
C THR A 106 -11.05 -15.21 9.73
N PRO A 107 -11.57 -14.81 10.90
CA PRO A 107 -10.79 -14.12 11.92
C PRO A 107 -9.60 -14.96 12.42
N GLU A 108 -9.74 -16.29 12.41
CA GLU A 108 -8.67 -17.22 12.80
C GLU A 108 -7.47 -17.16 11.84
N ILE A 109 -7.72 -17.17 10.53
CA ILE A 109 -6.66 -17.12 9.51
C ILE A 109 -6.01 -15.74 9.48
N VAL A 110 -6.79 -14.67 9.60
CA VAL A 110 -6.26 -13.30 9.71
C VAL A 110 -5.35 -13.18 10.92
N ARG A 111 -5.79 -13.66 12.10
CA ARG A 111 -4.98 -13.65 13.32
C ARG A 111 -3.70 -14.48 13.19
N LEU A 112 -3.76 -15.65 12.54
CA LEU A 112 -2.57 -16.46 12.28
C LEU A 112 -1.59 -15.72 11.36
N ARG A 113 -2.07 -15.14 10.25
CA ARG A 113 -1.27 -14.34 9.32
C ARG A 113 -0.60 -13.18 10.03
N ASP A 114 -1.32 -12.45 10.86
CA ASP A 114 -0.80 -11.29 11.58
C ASP A 114 0.26 -11.70 12.61
N LYS A 115 0.05 -12.81 13.32
CA LYS A 115 1.06 -13.41 14.22
C LYS A 115 2.31 -13.85 13.47
N LEU A 116 2.16 -14.56 12.36
CA LEU A 116 3.29 -15.01 11.54
C LEU A 116 4.06 -13.81 10.98
N SER A 117 3.35 -12.81 10.47
CA SER A 117 3.96 -11.55 9.98
C SER A 117 4.72 -10.85 11.09
N PHE A 118 4.17 -10.81 12.30
CA PHE A 118 4.84 -10.25 13.47
C PHE A 118 6.16 -10.96 13.78
N VAL A 119 6.12 -12.29 13.91
CA VAL A 119 7.30 -13.11 14.25
C VAL A 119 8.36 -12.98 13.17
N LEU A 120 7.98 -13.13 11.90
CA LEU A 120 8.90 -13.01 10.76
C LEU A 120 9.47 -11.59 10.65
N GLY A 121 8.67 -10.56 10.89
CA GLY A 121 9.10 -9.16 10.88
C GLY A 121 10.11 -8.85 11.98
N LEU A 122 9.88 -9.35 13.20
CA LEU A 122 10.81 -9.19 14.32
C LEU A 122 12.11 -9.97 14.08
N LEU A 123 12.02 -11.24 13.66
CA LEU A 123 13.19 -12.04 13.28
C LEU A 123 13.98 -11.37 12.17
N ASN A 124 13.32 -10.75 11.19
CA ASN A 124 14.00 -10.04 10.12
C ASN A 124 14.88 -8.88 10.64
N VAL A 125 14.39 -8.12 11.62
CA VAL A 125 15.18 -7.05 12.26
C VAL A 125 16.38 -7.63 12.99
N LEU A 126 16.20 -8.68 13.80
CA LEU A 126 17.27 -9.33 14.56
C LEU A 126 18.35 -9.94 13.64
N VAL A 127 17.93 -10.62 12.57
CA VAL A 127 18.87 -11.18 11.57
C VAL A 127 19.58 -10.06 10.82
N THR A 128 18.88 -8.98 10.46
CA THR A 128 19.50 -7.82 9.81
C THR A 128 20.56 -7.19 10.70
N GLU A 129 20.28 -7.01 11.99
CA GLU A 129 21.27 -6.54 12.98
C GLU A 129 22.48 -7.49 13.07
N HIS A 130 22.23 -8.80 13.19
CA HIS A 130 23.30 -9.78 13.23
C HIS A 130 24.21 -9.72 12.00
N VAL A 131 23.62 -9.67 10.79
CA VAL A 131 24.37 -9.54 9.53
C VAL A 131 25.14 -8.22 9.51
N LEU A 132 24.51 -7.12 9.93
CA LEU A 132 25.14 -5.79 9.98
C LEU A 132 26.40 -5.76 10.87
N LEU A 133 26.34 -6.42 12.03
CA LEU A 133 27.41 -6.39 13.03
C LEU A 133 28.49 -7.46 12.81
N ARG A 134 28.13 -8.66 12.35
CA ARG A 134 29.05 -9.81 12.24
C ARG A 134 29.52 -10.09 10.82
N HIS A 135 28.69 -9.79 9.82
CA HIS A 135 28.94 -10.10 8.42
C HIS A 135 28.56 -8.92 7.49
N PRO A 136 29.14 -7.72 7.68
CA PRO A 136 28.77 -6.52 6.93
C PRO A 136 28.91 -6.69 5.41
N SER A 137 29.87 -7.52 4.96
CA SER A 137 30.06 -7.86 3.54
C SER A 137 28.93 -8.69 2.93
N GLN A 138 28.09 -9.33 3.74
CA GLN A 138 26.95 -10.15 3.31
C GLN A 138 25.62 -9.38 3.32
N LEU A 139 25.59 -8.13 3.77
CA LEU A 139 24.35 -7.36 3.90
C LEU A 139 23.63 -7.18 2.56
N TRP A 140 24.38 -7.01 1.47
CA TRP A 140 23.78 -6.88 0.14
C TRP A 140 23.14 -8.18 -0.35
N ASN A 141 23.71 -9.35 0.00
CA ASN A 141 23.11 -10.66 -0.28
C ASN A 141 21.81 -10.83 0.51
N TRP A 142 21.82 -10.46 1.80
CA TRP A 142 20.63 -10.47 2.64
C TRP A 142 19.53 -9.55 2.11
N TYR A 143 19.90 -8.36 1.63
CA TYR A 143 19.01 -7.44 0.94
C TYR A 143 18.39 -8.07 -0.32
N LEU A 144 19.21 -8.61 -1.24
CA LEU A 144 18.72 -9.22 -2.49
C LEU A 144 17.81 -10.43 -2.24
N GLY A 145 18.12 -11.24 -1.22
CA GLY A 145 17.31 -12.40 -0.83
C GLY A 145 15.89 -12.01 -0.39
N GLN A 146 15.74 -10.87 0.29
CA GLN A 146 14.43 -10.34 0.69
C GLN A 146 13.72 -9.58 -0.43
N MET A 147 14.47 -8.89 -1.30
CA MET A 147 13.93 -8.03 -2.36
C MET A 147 12.92 -8.76 -3.25
N ILE A 148 13.30 -9.94 -3.76
CA ILE A 148 12.49 -10.69 -4.72
C ILE A 148 11.14 -11.11 -4.12
N PRO A 149 11.08 -11.87 -3.00
CA PRO A 149 9.79 -12.31 -2.46
C PRO A 149 8.92 -11.14 -2.01
N LEU A 150 9.49 -10.11 -1.38
CA LEU A 150 8.73 -8.95 -0.91
C LEU A 150 8.11 -8.15 -2.07
N LEU A 151 8.87 -7.88 -3.13
CA LEU A 151 8.35 -7.13 -4.27
C LEU A 151 7.35 -7.93 -5.12
N LEU A 152 7.55 -9.24 -5.27
CA LEU A 152 6.58 -10.09 -5.98
C LEU A 152 5.24 -10.14 -5.23
N LEU A 153 5.30 -10.32 -3.90
CA LEU A 153 4.11 -10.29 -3.05
C LEU A 153 3.44 -8.90 -3.10
N ARG A 154 4.23 -7.82 -2.98
CA ARG A 154 3.76 -6.45 -3.09
C ARG A 154 3.03 -6.20 -4.41
N TYR A 155 3.60 -6.63 -5.53
CA TYR A 155 2.98 -6.50 -6.85
C TYR A 155 1.65 -7.24 -6.92
N TYR A 156 1.60 -8.48 -6.45
CA TYR A 156 0.38 -9.27 -6.41
C TYR A 156 -0.73 -8.56 -5.60
N LEU A 157 -0.41 -8.12 -4.39
CA LEU A 157 -1.35 -7.43 -3.51
C LEU A 157 -1.82 -6.10 -4.11
N TYR A 158 -0.90 -5.30 -4.64
CA TYR A 158 -1.19 -3.98 -5.21
C TYR A 158 -1.97 -4.07 -6.52
N ARG A 159 -1.78 -5.15 -7.28
CA ARG A 159 -2.61 -5.38 -8.46
C ARG A 159 -4.03 -5.73 -8.09
N LYS A 160 -4.23 -6.52 -7.03
CA LYS A 160 -5.54 -6.89 -6.49
C LYS A 160 -6.29 -5.70 -5.88
N SER A 161 -5.57 -4.73 -5.30
CA SER A 161 -6.15 -3.51 -4.69
C SER A 161 -6.16 -2.29 -5.61
N PHE A 162 -5.89 -2.44 -6.92
CA PHE A 162 -5.82 -1.33 -7.89
C PHE A 162 -4.78 -0.23 -7.56
N GLN A 163 -3.76 -0.58 -6.77
CA GLN A 163 -2.68 0.29 -6.29
C GLN A 163 -1.34 0.11 -7.02
N HIS A 164 -1.29 -0.76 -8.03
CA HIS A 164 -0.05 -1.11 -8.77
C HIS A 164 0.71 0.07 -9.38
N TYR A 165 0.09 1.25 -9.58
CA TYR A 165 0.80 2.44 -10.06
C TYR A 165 1.78 3.02 -9.05
N PHE A 166 1.60 2.77 -7.75
CA PHE A 166 2.60 3.15 -6.73
C PHE A 166 3.94 2.45 -6.93
N MET A 167 3.96 1.29 -7.59
CA MET A 167 5.22 0.59 -7.86
C MET A 167 6.07 1.27 -8.92
N TYR A 168 5.58 2.34 -9.55
CA TYR A 168 6.37 3.22 -10.41
C TYR A 168 7.00 4.39 -9.64
N ASP A 169 6.77 4.52 -8.34
CA ASP A 169 7.36 5.58 -7.52
C ASP A 169 8.89 5.48 -7.45
N TYR A 170 9.55 6.60 -7.15
CA TYR A 170 11.00 6.73 -7.23
C TYR A 170 11.76 5.72 -6.37
N CYS A 171 11.24 5.35 -5.20
CA CYS A 171 11.90 4.37 -4.33
C CYS A 171 12.03 3.00 -5.02
N TYR A 172 11.01 2.51 -5.73
CA TYR A 172 11.08 1.27 -6.51
C TYR A 172 12.08 1.38 -7.68
N PHE A 173 12.19 2.56 -8.28
CA PHE A 173 13.18 2.80 -9.33
C PHE A 173 14.62 2.74 -8.78
N VAL A 174 14.88 3.37 -7.62
CA VAL A 174 16.16 3.27 -6.92
C VAL A 174 16.47 1.82 -6.54
N GLN A 175 15.48 1.05 -6.07
CA GLN A 175 15.65 -0.38 -5.81
C GLN A 175 16.11 -1.14 -7.06
N ALA A 176 15.45 -0.92 -8.19
CA ALA A 176 15.78 -1.60 -9.44
C ALA A 176 17.21 -1.27 -9.91
N LEU A 177 17.61 0.01 -9.83
CA LEU A 177 18.96 0.43 -10.16
C LEU A 177 20.01 -0.14 -9.19
N LEU A 178 19.70 -0.21 -7.89
CA LEU A 178 20.58 -0.79 -6.89
C LEU A 178 20.76 -2.30 -7.07
N VAL A 179 19.69 -3.01 -7.42
CA VAL A 179 19.76 -4.43 -7.83
C VAL A 179 20.66 -4.56 -9.07
N ALA A 180 20.41 -3.78 -10.12
CA ALA A 180 21.24 -3.80 -11.32
C ALA A 180 22.73 -3.52 -11.02
N PHE A 181 22.99 -2.61 -10.07
CA PHE A 181 24.33 -2.31 -9.56
C PHE A 181 25.02 -3.53 -8.94
N TYR A 182 24.36 -4.24 -8.04
CA TYR A 182 24.92 -5.45 -7.44
C TYR A 182 25.04 -6.62 -8.43
N PHE A 183 24.26 -6.66 -9.51
CA PHE A 183 24.45 -7.60 -10.61
C PHE A 183 25.52 -7.15 -11.64
N GLY A 184 26.23 -6.05 -11.36
CA GLY A 184 27.42 -5.65 -12.10
C GLY A 184 27.20 -4.58 -13.18
N TRP A 185 26.05 -3.92 -13.22
CA TRP A 185 25.81 -2.78 -14.12
C TRP A 185 25.94 -1.43 -13.39
N PRO A 186 26.67 -0.43 -13.92
CA PRO A 186 27.44 -0.43 -15.17
C PRO A 186 28.74 -1.25 -15.11
N ARG A 187 29.18 -1.74 -16.28
CA ARG A 187 30.42 -2.52 -16.43
C ARG A 187 31.69 -1.66 -16.45
N ASN A 188 31.59 -0.44 -16.98
CA ASN A 188 32.70 0.50 -16.99
C ASN A 188 32.95 1.03 -15.57
N HIS A 189 34.22 1.02 -15.13
CA HIS A 189 34.60 1.39 -13.77
C HIS A 189 34.18 2.82 -13.39
N LEU A 190 34.44 3.79 -14.25
CA LEU A 190 34.11 5.20 -14.00
C LEU A 190 32.59 5.41 -13.89
N TRP A 191 31.82 4.79 -14.78
CA TRP A 191 30.35 4.85 -14.74
C TRP A 191 29.78 4.14 -13.53
N ARG A 192 30.40 3.04 -13.10
CA ARG A 192 30.02 2.33 -11.87
C ARG A 192 30.23 3.20 -10.64
N GLN A 193 31.37 3.86 -10.53
CA GLN A 193 31.67 4.81 -9.46
C GLN A 193 30.66 5.96 -9.39
N ALA A 194 30.39 6.60 -10.54
CA ALA A 194 29.38 7.65 -10.63
C ALA A 194 27.97 7.15 -10.28
N MET A 195 27.60 5.95 -10.75
CA MET A 195 26.32 5.31 -10.44
C MET A 195 26.19 5.03 -8.95
N PHE A 196 27.24 4.52 -8.29
CA PHE A 196 27.21 4.27 -6.85
C PHE A 196 27.02 5.56 -6.05
N VAL A 197 27.74 6.64 -6.40
CA VAL A 197 27.56 7.95 -5.75
C VAL A 197 26.13 8.45 -5.90
N ALA A 198 25.55 8.27 -7.09
CA ALA A 198 24.16 8.65 -7.34
C ALA A 198 23.17 7.77 -6.56
N LEU A 199 23.37 6.45 -6.52
CA LEU A 199 22.56 5.52 -5.73
C LEU A 199 22.66 5.80 -4.23
N PHE A 200 23.85 6.12 -3.73
CA PHE A 200 24.05 6.54 -2.35
C PHE A 200 23.24 7.80 -2.05
N ALA A 201 23.31 8.82 -2.90
CA ALA A 201 22.59 10.08 -2.71
C ALA A 201 21.07 9.88 -2.85
N SER A 202 20.61 9.09 -3.81
CA SER A 202 19.18 8.77 -3.98
C SER A 202 18.63 7.94 -2.82
N ALA A 203 19.40 6.96 -2.33
CA ALA A 203 19.03 6.13 -1.19
C ALA A 203 18.97 6.96 0.10
N ASN A 204 20.06 7.65 0.44
CA ASN A 204 20.19 8.40 1.69
C ASN A 204 19.51 9.79 1.68
N GLY A 205 19.14 10.27 0.50
CA GLY A 205 18.36 11.49 0.30
C GLY A 205 16.87 11.16 0.21
N PRO A 206 16.23 11.30 -0.96
CA PRO A 206 14.77 11.23 -1.09
C PRO A 206 14.17 9.90 -0.62
N VAL A 207 14.86 8.75 -0.77
CA VAL A 207 14.32 7.45 -0.33
C VAL A 207 14.33 7.32 1.20
N LEU A 208 15.41 7.69 1.89
CA LEU A 208 15.47 7.66 3.34
C LEU A 208 14.53 8.71 3.95
N TRP A 209 14.57 9.95 3.46
CA TRP A 209 13.75 11.05 3.99
C TRP A 209 12.25 10.89 3.71
N ALA A 210 11.88 10.09 2.70
CA ALA A 210 10.50 9.66 2.49
C ALA A 210 9.92 8.90 3.70
N VAL A 211 10.74 8.29 4.56
CA VAL A 211 10.30 7.72 5.83
C VAL A 211 9.65 8.77 6.73
N VAL A 212 10.29 9.93 6.84
CA VAL A 212 9.81 11.05 7.66
C VAL A 212 8.62 11.71 6.97
N ALA A 213 8.76 12.03 5.67
CA ALA A 213 7.73 12.75 4.91
C ALA A 213 6.40 11.99 4.82
N TRP A 214 6.45 10.66 4.63
CA TRP A 214 5.25 9.82 4.51
C TRP A 214 4.92 9.06 5.79
N ARG A 215 5.59 9.39 6.90
CA ARG A 215 5.38 8.78 8.23
C ARG A 215 5.34 7.25 8.15
N ASN A 216 6.33 6.67 7.47
CA ASN A 216 6.50 5.22 7.47
C ASN A 216 6.66 4.73 8.92
N ALA A 217 6.10 3.55 9.20
CA ALA A 217 5.96 3.04 10.56
C ALA A 217 6.41 1.59 10.62
N LEU A 218 7.19 1.24 11.63
CA LEU A 218 7.62 -0.14 11.88
C LEU A 218 6.49 -0.92 12.57
N VAL A 219 5.71 -1.66 11.78
CA VAL A 219 4.53 -2.40 12.24
C VAL A 219 4.66 -3.87 11.86
N PHE A 220 5.19 -4.66 12.79
CA PHE A 220 5.55 -6.07 12.54
C PHE A 220 4.40 -6.95 12.02
N HIS A 221 3.16 -6.74 12.47
CA HIS A 221 2.03 -7.58 12.02
C HIS A 221 1.53 -7.23 10.60
N SER A 222 1.98 -6.12 10.01
CA SER A 222 1.55 -5.68 8.68
C SER A 222 2.66 -5.87 7.65
N LEU A 223 2.51 -6.88 6.79
CA LEU A 223 3.45 -7.13 5.68
C LEU A 223 3.58 -5.93 4.75
N ASP A 224 2.51 -5.18 4.53
CA ASP A 224 2.53 -3.97 3.71
C ASP A 224 3.41 -2.88 4.33
N LYS A 225 3.25 -2.61 5.63
CA LYS A 225 4.08 -1.62 6.33
C LYS A 225 5.54 -2.07 6.42
N MET A 226 5.79 -3.34 6.74
CA MET A 226 7.15 -3.90 6.77
C MET A 226 7.84 -3.83 5.40
N THR A 227 7.11 -4.11 4.31
CA THR A 227 7.66 -3.99 2.95
C THR A 227 8.01 -2.54 2.60
N SER A 228 7.18 -1.58 3.01
CA SER A 228 7.50 -0.15 2.85
C SER A 228 8.77 0.23 3.64
N VAL A 229 8.88 -0.19 4.91
CA VAL A 229 10.10 0.04 5.71
C VAL A 229 11.32 -0.56 5.02
N PHE A 230 11.21 -1.80 4.52
CA PHE A 230 12.28 -2.46 3.79
C PHE A 230 12.76 -1.65 2.56
N ILE A 231 11.82 -1.21 1.71
CA ILE A 231 12.13 -0.41 0.51
C ILE A 231 12.83 0.91 0.84
N HIS A 232 12.51 1.52 1.99
CA HIS A 232 13.03 2.83 2.35
C HIS A 232 14.28 2.79 3.26
N VAL A 233 14.53 1.69 3.98
CA VAL A 233 15.62 1.60 4.98
C VAL A 233 16.78 0.74 4.51
N PHE A 234 16.53 -0.36 3.80
CA PHE A 234 17.62 -1.23 3.34
C PHE A 234 18.58 -0.55 2.36
N PRO A 235 18.12 0.26 1.38
CA PRO A 235 19.03 0.90 0.42
C PRO A 235 20.02 1.87 1.09
N PRO A 236 19.59 2.74 2.02
CA PRO A 236 20.50 3.50 2.89
C PRO A 236 21.50 2.61 3.63
N LEU A 237 21.05 1.49 4.23
CA LEU A 237 21.93 0.60 4.99
C LEU A 237 23.00 -0.08 4.12
N VAL A 238 22.63 -0.64 2.96
CA VAL A 238 23.61 -1.32 2.08
C VAL A 238 24.57 -0.32 1.44
N THR A 239 24.11 0.89 1.10
CA THR A 239 24.99 1.94 0.56
C THR A 239 25.86 2.57 1.64
N TYR A 240 25.39 2.67 2.90
CA TYR A 240 26.21 3.03 4.06
C TYR A 240 27.36 2.04 4.23
N MET A 241 27.04 0.74 4.26
CA MET A 241 28.05 -0.30 4.44
C MET A 241 29.06 -0.29 3.31
N ALA A 242 28.60 -0.27 2.06
CA ALA A 242 29.48 -0.25 0.90
C ALA A 242 30.36 1.02 0.83
N ARG A 243 29.94 2.15 1.41
CA ARG A 243 30.72 3.40 1.46
C ARG A 243 31.74 3.42 2.60
N TRP A 244 31.37 2.99 3.80
CA TRP A 244 32.15 3.21 5.02
C TRP A 244 32.98 2.01 5.48
N HIS A 245 32.75 0.85 4.86
CA HIS A 245 33.42 -0.40 5.17
C HIS A 245 34.12 -0.93 3.91
N PRO A 246 35.38 -0.56 3.65
CA PRO A 246 36.12 -0.95 2.45
C PRO A 246 36.33 -2.48 2.32
N GLU A 247 36.22 -3.21 3.43
CA GLU A 247 36.18 -4.67 3.47
C GLU A 247 34.93 -5.27 2.81
N VAL A 248 33.88 -4.47 2.59
CA VAL A 248 32.67 -4.85 1.85
C VAL A 248 32.98 -4.80 0.36
N VAL A 249 33.65 -5.83 -0.10
CA VAL A 249 33.93 -6.05 -1.52
C VAL A 249 32.71 -6.70 -2.18
N ILE A 250 32.24 -6.11 -3.29
CA ILE A 250 31.19 -6.72 -4.10
C ILE A 250 31.84 -7.85 -4.91
N ASP A 251 31.58 -9.09 -4.51
CA ASP A 251 32.06 -10.28 -5.21
C ASP A 251 31.10 -10.61 -6.36
N LEU A 252 31.53 -10.30 -7.59
CA LEU A 252 30.79 -10.62 -8.81
C LEU A 252 31.20 -11.98 -9.40
N GLY A 253 31.71 -12.90 -8.56
CA GLY A 253 32.13 -14.25 -8.92
C GLY A 253 33.47 -14.31 -9.67
N ARG A 254 33.70 -13.39 -10.61
CA ARG A 254 34.97 -13.30 -11.39
C ARG A 254 35.84 -12.10 -11.01
N ARG A 255 35.29 -11.11 -10.30
CA ARG A 255 36.01 -9.90 -9.93
C ARG A 255 35.49 -9.35 -8.61
N ARG A 256 36.42 -9.14 -7.69
CA ARG A 256 36.24 -8.34 -6.48
C ARG A 256 36.39 -6.88 -6.87
N VAL A 257 35.30 -6.11 -6.79
CA VAL A 257 35.32 -4.69 -7.16
C VAL A 257 34.97 -3.86 -5.94
N GLY A 258 35.96 -3.13 -5.43
CA GLY A 258 35.74 -2.03 -4.50
C GLY A 258 35.08 -0.85 -5.22
N ILE A 259 34.31 -0.05 -4.49
CA ILE A 259 33.76 1.21 -5.04
C ILE A 259 34.87 2.26 -5.20
N CYS A 260 35.83 2.25 -4.29
CA CYS A 260 37.04 3.05 -4.33
C CYS A 260 38.20 2.18 -3.81
N ASP A 261 39.38 2.35 -4.38
CA ASP A 261 40.58 1.60 -3.98
C ASP A 261 41.35 2.34 -2.87
N SER A 262 41.12 3.65 -2.70
CA SER A 262 41.74 4.46 -1.63
C SER A 262 40.78 5.48 -1.00
N ALA A 263 41.10 5.91 0.23
CA ALA A 263 40.34 6.95 0.93
C ALA A 263 40.33 8.30 0.17
N ALA A 264 41.45 8.65 -0.48
CA ALA A 264 41.58 9.85 -1.29
C ALA A 264 40.68 9.80 -2.53
N GLU A 265 40.64 8.66 -3.23
CA GLU A 265 39.74 8.44 -4.36
C GLU A 265 38.27 8.56 -3.93
N CYS A 266 37.90 7.91 -2.83
CA CYS A 266 36.54 7.98 -2.29
C CYS A 266 36.13 9.41 -1.87
N PHE A 267 37.06 10.20 -1.36
CA PHE A 267 36.81 11.62 -1.08
C PHE A 267 36.62 12.42 -2.38
N ALA A 268 37.40 12.13 -3.43
CA ALA A 268 37.30 12.77 -4.74
C ALA A 268 36.01 12.42 -5.51
N LEU A 269 35.48 11.21 -5.35
CA LEU A 269 34.14 10.81 -5.81
C LEU A 269 33.04 11.62 -5.12
N GLY A 270 33.25 11.98 -3.86
CA GLY A 270 32.34 12.81 -3.06
C GLY A 270 32.30 14.29 -3.45
N ARG A 271 32.75 14.68 -4.64
CA ARG A 271 32.67 16.07 -5.12
C ARG A 271 31.21 16.49 -5.24
N ARG A 272 30.89 17.71 -4.80
CA ARG A 272 29.52 18.26 -4.77
C ARG A 272 28.79 18.09 -6.10
N ARG A 273 29.50 18.29 -7.21
CA ARG A 273 28.95 18.12 -8.56
C ARG A 273 28.47 16.69 -8.81
N LEU A 274 29.22 15.67 -8.38
CA LEU A 274 28.86 14.27 -8.59
C LEU A 274 27.74 13.82 -7.65
N THR A 275 27.83 14.19 -6.36
CA THR A 275 26.86 13.83 -5.31
C THR A 275 25.51 14.56 -5.44
N LEU A 276 25.41 15.62 -6.24
CA LEU A 276 24.16 16.35 -6.46
C LEU A 276 23.67 16.27 -7.91
N ALA A 277 24.53 16.50 -8.91
CA ALA A 277 24.06 16.57 -10.30
C ALA A 277 23.66 15.18 -10.83
N VAL A 278 24.45 14.14 -10.58
CA VAL A 278 24.15 12.79 -11.09
C VAL A 278 22.85 12.21 -10.51
N PRO A 279 22.58 12.22 -9.18
CA PRO A 279 21.30 11.73 -8.67
C PRO A 279 20.12 12.57 -9.16
N LEU A 280 20.29 13.88 -9.37
CA LEU A 280 19.26 14.72 -9.99
C LEU A 280 18.99 14.34 -11.44
N VAL A 281 20.00 14.02 -12.23
CA VAL A 281 19.83 13.51 -13.60
C VAL A 281 19.05 12.18 -13.58
N ILE A 282 19.43 11.25 -12.70
CA ILE A 282 18.71 9.97 -12.54
C ILE A 282 17.26 10.20 -12.13
N PHE A 283 17.03 11.14 -11.21
CA PHE A 283 15.68 11.53 -10.80
C PHE A 283 14.88 12.12 -11.96
N LEU A 284 15.46 13.03 -12.75
CA LEU A 284 14.78 13.64 -13.91
C LEU A 284 14.44 12.62 -14.99
N VAL A 285 15.33 11.64 -15.22
CA VAL A 285 15.04 10.50 -16.11
C VAL A 285 13.83 9.72 -15.60
N TRP A 286 13.82 9.36 -14.31
CA TRP A 286 12.67 8.69 -13.71
C TRP A 286 11.40 9.53 -13.79
N GLN A 287 11.45 10.81 -13.43
CA GLN A 287 10.31 11.72 -13.42
C GLN A 287 9.70 11.84 -14.82
N SER A 288 10.54 11.92 -15.86
CA SER A 288 10.12 11.96 -17.25
C SER A 288 9.43 10.66 -17.67
N LEU A 289 10.02 9.51 -17.33
CA LEU A 289 9.44 8.19 -17.60
C LEU A 289 8.11 7.99 -16.86
N TYR A 290 8.02 8.44 -15.61
CA TYR A 290 6.80 8.39 -14.80
C TYR A 290 5.70 9.24 -15.42
N LEU A 291 5.98 10.50 -15.77
CA LEU A 291 5.00 11.39 -16.40
C LEU A 291 4.56 10.85 -17.77
N LEU A 292 5.48 10.34 -18.59
CA LEU A 292 5.13 9.67 -19.85
C LEU A 292 4.18 8.49 -19.61
N LYS A 293 4.49 7.66 -18.60
CA LYS A 293 3.69 6.50 -18.25
C LYS A 293 2.29 6.88 -17.79
N ILE A 294 2.14 7.89 -16.94
CA ILE A 294 0.86 8.29 -16.35
C ILE A 294 0.03 9.15 -17.31
N LEU A 295 0.64 10.18 -17.93
CA LEU A 295 -0.07 11.18 -18.73
C LEU A 295 -0.32 10.76 -20.18
N VAL A 296 0.50 9.87 -20.74
CA VAL A 296 0.38 9.43 -22.13
C VAL A 296 -0.11 8.00 -22.20
N VAL A 297 0.69 7.06 -21.68
CA VAL A 297 0.44 5.61 -21.85
C VAL A 297 -0.81 5.15 -21.10
N SER A 298 -0.93 5.57 -19.83
CA SER A 298 -2.00 5.08 -18.95
C SER A 298 -3.22 6.00 -18.87
N ARG A 299 -3.24 7.13 -19.58
CA ARG A 299 -4.31 8.14 -19.48
C ARG A 299 -5.70 7.55 -19.72
N LYS A 300 -5.94 6.93 -20.88
CA LYS A 300 -7.21 6.29 -21.21
C LYS A 300 -7.64 5.26 -20.16
N LYS A 301 -6.69 4.51 -19.62
CA LYS A 301 -6.96 3.47 -18.62
C LYS A 301 -7.34 4.07 -17.27
N LEU A 302 -6.64 5.12 -16.84
CA LEU A 302 -6.88 5.84 -15.59
C LEU A 302 -8.21 6.60 -15.65
N ASP A 303 -8.53 7.22 -16.78
CA ASP A 303 -9.78 7.95 -16.98
C ASP A 303 -10.99 7.00 -16.90
N ARG A 304 -10.86 5.79 -17.47
CA ARG A 304 -11.92 4.75 -17.41
C ARG A 304 -12.08 4.09 -16.04
N ASN A 305 -11.06 4.07 -15.20
CA ASN A 305 -11.10 3.39 -13.91
C ASN A 305 -10.72 4.36 -12.77
N PRO A 306 -11.70 5.06 -12.17
CA PRO A 306 -11.44 6.01 -11.09
C PRO A 306 -10.88 5.33 -9.83
N GLU A 307 -11.17 4.05 -9.61
CA GLU A 307 -10.66 3.26 -8.48
C GLU A 307 -9.13 3.05 -8.50
N MET A 308 -8.49 3.16 -9.68
CA MET A 308 -7.05 3.00 -9.76
C MET A 308 -6.34 4.16 -9.07
N ILE A 309 -5.52 3.82 -8.06
CA ILE A 309 -4.82 4.81 -7.26
C ILE A 309 -3.45 5.08 -7.88
N THR A 310 -3.21 6.36 -8.20
CA THR A 310 -1.89 6.92 -8.49
C THR A 310 -1.42 7.75 -7.29
N SER A 311 -0.14 8.09 -7.24
CA SER A 311 0.44 8.93 -6.18
C SER A 311 -0.32 10.26 -6.07
N LEU A 312 -0.66 10.89 -7.20
CA LEU A 312 -1.50 12.09 -7.19
C LEU A 312 -2.89 11.84 -6.58
N ARG A 313 -3.63 10.83 -7.08
CA ARG A 313 -4.99 10.51 -6.58
C ARG A 313 -4.99 10.19 -5.09
N TYR A 314 -3.94 9.55 -4.60
CA TYR A 314 -3.78 9.27 -3.18
C TYR A 314 -3.61 10.56 -2.35
N MET A 315 -2.71 11.44 -2.80
CA MET A 315 -2.41 12.70 -2.11
C MET A 315 -3.57 13.70 -2.17
N THR A 316 -4.40 13.64 -3.21
CA THR A 316 -5.58 14.52 -3.35
C THR A 316 -6.87 13.90 -2.85
N ARG A 317 -6.86 12.67 -2.32
CA ARG A 317 -8.05 11.97 -1.82
C ARG A 317 -8.76 12.74 -0.71
N ARG A 318 -8.00 13.43 0.16
CA ARG A 318 -8.55 14.29 1.22
C ARG A 318 -8.56 15.74 0.75
N GLY A 319 -9.71 16.18 0.22
CA GLY A 319 -9.95 17.58 -0.10
C GLY A 319 -9.73 18.48 1.12
N GLY A 320 -9.04 19.60 0.94
CA GLY A 320 -8.76 20.56 2.01
C GLY A 320 -7.49 20.32 2.86
N SER A 321 -6.85 19.14 2.72
CA SER A 321 -5.55 18.89 3.37
C SER A 321 -4.49 19.89 2.92
N GLY A 322 -3.48 20.15 3.76
CA GLY A 322 -2.36 21.03 3.39
C GLY A 322 -1.65 20.56 2.11
N LEU A 323 -1.53 19.23 1.94
CA LEU A 323 -0.99 18.61 0.73
C LEU A 323 -1.86 18.85 -0.50
N TYR A 324 -3.18 18.74 -0.38
CA TYR A 324 -4.11 19.09 -1.47
C TYR A 324 -3.97 20.56 -1.87
N ARG A 325 -3.92 21.47 -0.90
CA ARG A 325 -3.73 22.92 -1.15
C ARG A 325 -2.41 23.18 -1.86
N MET A 326 -1.31 22.57 -1.41
CA MET A 326 0.01 22.67 -2.02
C MET A 326 0.04 22.17 -3.47
N LEU A 327 -0.65 21.06 -3.77
CA LEU A 327 -0.74 20.51 -5.12
C LEU A 327 -1.67 21.30 -6.05
N ASN A 328 -2.58 22.09 -5.48
CA ASN A 328 -3.57 22.87 -6.23
C ASN A 328 -3.18 24.34 -6.44
N ILE A 329 -1.97 24.76 -6.08
CA ILE A 329 -1.48 26.15 -6.25
C ILE A 329 -1.60 26.61 -7.71
N PHE A 330 -1.33 25.71 -8.66
CA PHE A 330 -1.44 25.99 -10.10
C PHE A 330 -2.80 25.59 -10.69
N GLY A 331 -3.79 25.25 -9.86
CA GLY A 331 -5.11 24.78 -10.28
C GLY A 331 -5.20 23.27 -10.56
N THR A 332 -6.44 22.76 -10.62
CA THR A 332 -6.73 21.32 -10.69
C THR A 332 -6.21 20.67 -11.98
N ARG A 333 -6.15 21.44 -13.08
CA ARG A 333 -5.65 20.99 -14.39
C ARG A 333 -4.15 20.66 -14.37
N TYR A 334 -3.37 21.34 -13.53
CA TYR A 334 -1.90 21.24 -13.53
C TYR A 334 -1.34 20.42 -12.36
N GLN A 335 -2.19 19.70 -11.62
CA GLN A 335 -1.81 18.94 -10.42
C GLN A 335 -0.68 17.92 -10.65
N ASN A 336 -0.63 17.25 -11.81
CA ASN A 336 0.46 16.33 -12.13
C ASN A 336 1.81 17.05 -12.30
N LEU A 337 1.79 18.26 -12.89
CA LEU A 337 3.00 19.08 -13.02
C LEU A 337 3.40 19.70 -11.69
N ALA A 338 2.43 20.17 -10.89
CA ALA A 338 2.66 20.63 -9.53
C ALA A 338 3.30 19.54 -8.67
N LEU A 339 2.80 18.30 -8.76
CA LEU A 339 3.39 17.16 -8.09
C LEU A 339 4.85 16.94 -8.53
N ALA A 340 5.12 16.92 -9.83
CA ALA A 340 6.48 16.74 -10.35
C ALA A 340 7.43 17.85 -9.87
N PHE A 341 6.96 19.11 -9.81
CA PHE A 341 7.72 20.24 -9.28
C PHE A 341 8.06 20.05 -7.80
N TRP A 342 7.09 19.70 -6.97
CA TRP A 342 7.32 19.48 -5.53
C TRP A 342 8.20 18.25 -5.27
N GLN A 343 8.06 17.19 -6.06
CA GLN A 343 8.94 16.02 -5.98
C GLN A 343 10.39 16.37 -6.35
N LEU A 344 10.60 17.21 -7.36
CA LEU A 344 11.92 17.72 -7.72
C LEU A 344 12.51 18.54 -6.58
N LEU A 345 11.74 19.47 -6.00
CA LEU A 345 12.21 20.30 -4.89
C LEU A 345 12.57 19.45 -3.66
N PHE A 346 11.71 18.49 -3.31
CA PHE A 346 11.95 17.52 -2.25
C PHE A 346 13.26 16.75 -2.49
N THR A 347 13.49 16.32 -3.73
CA THR A 347 14.70 15.57 -4.10
C THR A 347 15.96 16.44 -4.00
N VAL A 348 15.92 17.68 -4.48
CA VAL A 348 17.03 18.62 -4.33
C VAL A 348 17.36 18.82 -2.85
N PHE A 349 16.35 19.15 -2.03
CA PHE A 349 16.53 19.41 -0.60
C PHE A 349 17.10 18.21 0.16
N THR A 350 16.55 17.02 -0.07
CA THR A 350 16.98 15.79 0.61
C THR A 350 18.33 15.27 0.13
N CYS A 351 18.76 15.61 -1.10
CA CYS A 351 20.10 15.30 -1.59
C CYS A 351 21.20 16.22 -0.99
N LEU A 352 20.89 17.45 -0.56
CA LEU A 352 21.89 18.36 0.04
C LEU A 352 22.67 17.76 1.23
N PRO A 353 22.03 17.16 2.26
CA PRO A 353 22.76 16.58 3.39
C PRO A 353 23.62 15.37 2.99
N THR A 354 23.30 14.67 1.89
CA THR A 354 24.06 13.49 1.44
C THR A 354 25.51 13.83 1.10
N VAL A 355 25.78 15.06 0.68
CA VAL A 355 27.14 15.58 0.44
C VAL A 355 27.99 15.54 1.72
N LEU A 356 27.37 15.86 2.86
CA LEU A 356 28.03 15.83 4.16
C LEU A 356 28.08 14.40 4.70
N MET A 357 27.00 13.63 4.53
CA MET A 357 26.95 12.21 4.92
C MET A 357 27.97 11.34 4.16
N TRP A 358 28.37 11.75 2.95
CA TRP A 358 29.45 11.08 2.20
C TRP A 358 30.84 11.36 2.82
N ARG A 359 31.03 12.52 3.44
CA ARG A 359 32.34 12.93 4.01
C ARG A 359 32.49 12.62 5.49
N CYS A 360 31.39 12.60 6.24
CA CYS A 360 31.39 12.39 7.67
C CYS A 360 30.58 11.15 8.05
N ARG A 361 31.28 10.09 8.47
CA ARG A 361 30.68 8.83 8.92
C ARG A 361 29.73 9.04 10.09
N ARG A 362 30.14 9.83 11.08
CA ARG A 362 29.34 10.13 12.27
C ARG A 362 28.03 10.82 11.93
N LEU A 363 28.05 11.78 11.01
CA LEU A 363 26.82 12.44 10.56
C LEU A 363 25.88 11.44 9.88
N HIS A 364 26.42 10.55 9.03
CA HIS A 364 25.62 9.51 8.40
C HIS A 364 24.98 8.58 9.45
N GLU A 365 25.75 8.11 10.43
CA GLU A 365 25.25 7.29 11.56
C GLU A 365 24.12 7.99 12.33
N VAL A 366 24.30 9.26 12.68
CA VAL A 366 23.29 10.06 13.39
C VAL A 366 22.01 10.19 12.57
N VAL A 367 22.10 10.48 11.26
CA VAL A 367 20.92 10.58 10.39
C VAL A 367 20.17 9.25 10.31
N LEU A 368 20.87 8.11 10.14
CA LEU A 368 20.25 6.79 10.13
C LEU A 368 19.57 6.48 11.47
N ALA A 369 20.21 6.81 12.60
CA ALA A 369 19.64 6.62 13.93
C ALA A 369 18.38 7.47 14.15
N LEU A 370 18.39 8.74 13.74
CA LEU A 370 17.23 9.64 13.86
C LEU A 370 16.03 9.17 13.00
N VAL A 371 16.29 8.72 11.77
CA VAL A 371 15.23 8.16 10.92
C VAL A 371 14.74 6.81 11.48
N GLY A 372 15.64 5.99 12.01
CA GLY A 372 15.29 4.77 12.75
C GLY A 372 14.37 5.05 13.94
N LEU A 373 14.70 6.05 14.76
CA LEU A 373 13.85 6.49 15.87
C LEU A 373 12.48 6.96 15.39
N THR A 374 12.43 7.70 14.27
CA THR A 374 11.18 8.14 13.65
C THR A 374 10.30 6.97 13.23
N LEU A 375 10.89 5.90 12.66
CA LEU A 375 10.17 4.67 12.30
C LEU A 375 9.56 3.97 13.50
N VAL A 376 10.33 3.86 14.58
CA VAL A 376 9.90 3.23 15.83
C VAL A 376 8.80 4.07 16.49
N TRP A 377 8.98 5.40 16.55
CA TRP A 377 7.98 6.32 17.08
C TRP A 377 6.66 6.25 16.30
N ASN A 378 6.73 6.30 14.97
CA ASN A 378 5.53 6.15 14.13
C ASN A 378 4.89 4.76 14.29
N GLY A 379 5.70 3.70 14.47
CA GLY A 379 5.22 2.35 14.79
C GLY A 379 4.46 2.32 16.12
N SER A 380 5.04 2.94 17.16
CA SER A 380 4.42 3.11 18.48
C SER A 380 3.07 3.83 18.37
N SER A 381 3.02 5.02 17.77
CA SER A 381 1.77 5.76 17.57
C SER A 381 0.74 4.93 16.79
N TYR A 382 1.16 4.15 15.78
CA TYR A 382 0.24 3.25 15.09
C TYR A 382 -0.37 2.19 16.02
N TYR A 383 0.42 1.58 16.91
CA TYR A 383 -0.08 0.59 17.87
C TYR A 383 -0.99 1.21 18.93
N PHE A 384 -0.61 2.35 19.50
CA PHE A 384 -1.32 2.94 20.64
C PHE A 384 -2.48 3.84 20.26
N GLU A 385 -2.43 4.54 19.13
CA GLU A 385 -3.49 5.46 18.73
C GLU A 385 -4.43 4.80 17.72
N VAL A 386 -3.88 4.23 16.65
CA VAL A 386 -4.71 3.71 15.54
C VAL A 386 -5.26 2.33 15.86
N PHE A 387 -4.40 1.39 16.23
CA PHE A 387 -4.80 0.01 16.50
C PHE A 387 -5.70 -0.07 17.74
N ALA A 388 -5.32 0.59 18.85
CA ALA A 388 -6.15 0.62 20.05
C ALA A 388 -7.52 1.26 19.78
N SER A 389 -7.58 2.40 19.07
CA SER A 389 -8.86 3.04 18.73
C SER A 389 -9.75 2.14 17.88
N ARG A 390 -9.18 1.43 16.88
CA ARG A 390 -9.96 0.48 16.06
C ARG A 390 -10.48 -0.68 16.90
N TYR A 391 -9.63 -1.22 17.76
CA TYR A 391 -10.01 -2.30 18.67
C TYR A 391 -11.15 -1.88 19.60
N THR A 392 -11.06 -0.70 20.22
CA THR A 392 -12.12 -0.14 21.07
C THR A 392 -13.40 0.08 20.29
N ARG A 393 -13.35 0.64 19.07
CA ARG A 393 -14.53 0.81 18.21
C ARG A 393 -15.20 -0.54 17.90
N HIS A 394 -14.43 -1.57 17.58
CA HIS A 394 -14.96 -2.92 17.32
C HIS A 394 -15.60 -3.54 18.56
N LEU A 395 -15.01 -3.36 19.74
CA LEU A 395 -15.60 -3.84 21.00
C LEU A 395 -16.93 -3.13 21.32
N LEU A 396 -16.98 -1.82 21.11
CA LEU A 396 -18.20 -1.04 21.30
C LEU A 396 -19.30 -1.44 20.31
N GLN A 397 -18.94 -1.70 19.05
CA GLN A 397 -19.88 -2.23 18.05
C GLN A 397 -20.41 -3.61 18.47
N TYR A 398 -19.54 -4.53 18.87
CA TYR A 398 -19.95 -5.85 19.34
C TYR A 398 -20.85 -5.80 20.58
N ALA A 399 -20.55 -4.90 21.52
CA ALA A 399 -21.39 -4.68 22.70
C ALA A 399 -22.78 -4.15 22.31
N ARG A 400 -22.85 -3.22 21.34
CA ARG A 400 -24.11 -2.70 20.80
C ARG A 400 -24.93 -3.79 20.10
N ASP A 401 -24.33 -4.53 19.19
CA ASP A 401 -25.00 -5.62 18.46
C ASP A 401 -25.57 -6.67 19.42
N ARG A 402 -24.84 -6.95 20.52
CA ARG A 402 -25.29 -7.90 21.55
C ARG A 402 -26.43 -7.35 22.41
N MET A 403 -26.45 -6.04 22.69
CA MET A 403 -27.56 -5.39 23.39
C MET A 403 -28.82 -5.37 22.52
N ASP A 404 -28.68 -5.04 21.23
CA ASP A 404 -29.78 -5.02 20.26
C ASP A 404 -30.39 -6.43 20.12
N ALA A 405 -29.55 -7.47 20.02
CA ALA A 405 -30.01 -8.86 19.99
C ALA A 405 -30.69 -9.32 21.30
N MET A 406 -30.39 -8.72 22.44
CA MET A 406 -31.09 -8.98 23.70
C MET A 406 -32.44 -8.27 23.77
N ASN A 407 -32.50 -7.03 23.26
CA ASN A 407 -33.74 -6.25 23.19
C ASN A 407 -34.74 -6.88 22.22
N ASP A 408 -34.30 -7.31 21.03
CA ASP A 408 -35.15 -8.03 20.06
C ASP A 408 -35.75 -9.32 20.64
N ARG A 409 -34.99 -10.04 21.49
CA ARG A 409 -35.50 -11.23 22.19
C ARG A 409 -36.51 -10.90 23.28
N ARG A 410 -36.41 -9.71 23.88
CA ARG A 410 -37.31 -9.23 24.93
C ARG A 410 -38.62 -8.72 24.34
N ASP A 411 -38.57 -8.06 23.19
CA ASP A 411 -39.75 -7.56 22.48
C ASP A 411 -40.46 -8.66 21.67
N GLY A 412 -39.76 -9.74 21.34
CA GLY A 412 -40.31 -10.94 20.69
C GLY A 412 -40.98 -11.97 21.61
N GLN A 413 -40.98 -11.76 22.93
CA GLN A 413 -41.75 -12.59 23.87
C GLN A 413 -43.18 -12.04 23.99
N PRO A 414 -44.23 -12.80 23.61
CA PRO A 414 -45.59 -12.39 23.91
C PRO A 414 -45.73 -12.33 25.44
N ALA A 415 -46.28 -11.22 25.94
CA ALA A 415 -46.65 -11.07 27.33
C ALA A 415 -47.71 -12.13 27.70
N SER A 416 -47.28 -13.32 28.12
CA SER A 416 -48.16 -14.29 28.75
C SER A 416 -47.94 -14.29 30.25
N SER A 417 -49.05 -14.19 30.96
CA SER A 417 -49.25 -14.30 32.41
C SER A 417 -48.85 -13.09 33.27
N SER A 418 -49.72 -12.07 33.24
CA SER A 418 -50.02 -11.32 34.48
C SER A 418 -51.49 -11.57 34.85
N SER A 419 -51.66 -12.18 36.03
CA SER A 419 -52.86 -12.27 36.87
C SER A 419 -54.15 -12.91 36.32
N GLU A 420 -54.19 -14.24 36.28
CA GLU A 420 -55.40 -15.01 36.65
C GLU A 420 -55.12 -15.65 38.01
N GLY A 421 -55.62 -15.04 39.08
CA GLY A 421 -55.35 -15.49 40.44
C GLY A 421 -56.14 -14.71 41.49
N ALA A 422 -57.42 -14.44 41.23
CA ALA A 422 -58.34 -13.88 42.21
C ALA A 422 -59.79 -14.18 41.80
N ASN A 423 -60.21 -15.44 41.86
CA ASN A 423 -61.60 -15.83 42.15
C ASN A 423 -61.75 -17.36 42.09
N ALA A 424 -61.76 -18.00 43.26
CA ALA A 424 -62.63 -19.13 43.62
C ALA A 424 -61.97 -19.94 44.76
N GLU A 425 -62.41 -19.70 46.00
CA GLU A 425 -62.83 -20.74 46.95
C GLU A 425 -63.03 -20.14 48.35
N ALA A 426 -64.26 -19.69 48.59
CA ALA A 426 -64.81 -19.51 49.93
C ALA A 426 -66.31 -19.86 49.88
N LYS A 427 -66.59 -21.16 49.79
CA LYS A 427 -67.90 -21.76 50.13
C LYS A 427 -67.81 -23.29 50.17
N ALA A 428 -67.50 -23.84 51.33
CA ALA A 428 -68.13 -25.04 51.91
C ALA A 428 -67.41 -25.39 53.22
N GLU A 429 -68.23 -25.53 54.27
CA GLU A 429 -67.96 -25.96 55.67
C GLU A 429 -67.35 -24.94 56.64
#